data_AF-A0A2A4HL80-F1
#
_entry.id   AF-A0A2A4HL80-F1
#
_cell.length_a   1.000
_cell.length_b   1.000
_cell.length_c   1.000
_cell.angle_alpha   90.00
_cell.angle_beta   90.00
_cell.angle_gamma   90.00
#
_symmetry.space_group_name_H-M   'P 1'
#
loop_
_entity.id
_entity.type
_entity.pdbx_description
1 polymer ?
#
loop_
_entity_poly.entity_id
_entity_poly.type
_entity_poly.pdbx_seq_one_letter_code
_entity_poly.pdbx_strand_id
1 'polypeptide(L)'
;ANSGCCGMSGTYGHETRNVETSKTIYAQSWQPQVEADENAGKLLATGYSCRSQVKRYSAQTLHHPLQALLALLKSVSHLYPNNMQ
;
A
#
# COMPACT_ATOMS: atom_id res chain seq x y z
N ALA A 1 -4.08 -9.67 10.33
CA ALA A 1 -5.16 -8.68 10.13
C ALA A 1 -5.91 -9.06 8.87
N ASN A 2 -7.25 -9.17 8.92
CA ASN A 2 -8.07 -9.40 7.73
C ASN A 2 -8.53 -8.03 7.22
N SER A 3 -7.97 -7.54 6.11
CA SER A 3 -8.33 -6.24 5.54
C SER A 3 -9.42 -6.38 4.48
N GLY A 4 -10.46 -5.54 4.56
CA GLY A 4 -11.50 -5.46 3.54
C GLY A 4 -11.05 -4.71 2.28
N CYS A 5 -12.00 -4.29 1.44
CA CYS A 5 -11.72 -3.38 0.32
C CYS A 5 -11.18 -2.04 0.86
N CYS A 6 -10.26 -1.40 0.12
CA CYS A 6 -9.76 -0.05 0.46
C CYS A 6 -10.79 1.06 0.16
N GLY A 7 -11.95 0.73 -0.40
CA GLY A 7 -12.96 1.70 -0.84
C GLY A 7 -12.86 2.11 -2.31
N MET A 8 -11.91 1.53 -3.07
CA MET A 8 -11.70 1.94 -4.46
C MET A 8 -12.36 1.07 -5.52
N SER A 9 -12.42 -0.25 -5.36
CA SER A 9 -12.98 -1.21 -6.34
C SER A 9 -12.82 -0.76 -7.80
N GLY A 10 -11.57 -0.51 -8.25
CA GLY A 10 -11.28 0.16 -9.52
C GLY A 10 -11.32 1.69 -9.40
N THR A 11 -12.20 2.34 -10.16
CA THR A 11 -12.41 3.79 -10.19
C THR A 11 -13.53 4.28 -9.26
N TYR A 12 -14.24 3.37 -8.57
CA TYR A 12 -15.41 3.71 -7.75
C TYR A 12 -15.13 4.86 -6.78
N GLY A 13 -14.01 4.82 -6.04
CA GLY A 13 -13.66 5.88 -5.09
C GLY A 13 -13.16 7.20 -5.72
N HIS A 14 -12.93 7.22 -7.04
CA HIS A 14 -12.67 8.45 -7.79
C HIS A 14 -13.93 9.12 -8.32
N GLU A 15 -15.08 8.43 -8.36
CA GLU A 15 -16.34 9.03 -8.76
C GLU A 15 -16.85 9.97 -7.67
N THR A 16 -17.18 11.22 -8.03
CA THR A 16 -17.62 12.26 -7.09
C THR A 16 -18.76 11.79 -6.18
N ARG A 17 -19.74 11.06 -6.74
CA ARG A 17 -20.89 10.52 -6.00
C ARG A 17 -20.53 9.50 -4.91
N ASN A 18 -19.36 8.89 -4.98
CA ASN A 18 -18.93 7.81 -4.09
C ASN A 18 -17.80 8.23 -3.14
N VAL A 19 -17.36 9.50 -3.18
CA VAL A 19 -16.21 9.96 -2.38
C VAL A 19 -16.40 9.65 -0.89
N GLU A 20 -17.54 10.04 -0.32
CA GLU A 20 -17.82 9.82 1.10
C GLU A 20 -17.92 8.34 1.47
N THR A 21 -18.58 7.54 0.64
CA THR A 21 -18.67 6.09 0.86
C THR A 21 -17.31 5.41 0.75
N SER A 22 -16.49 5.78 -0.24
CA SER A 22 -15.13 5.25 -0.41
C SER A 22 -14.21 5.57 0.77
N LYS A 23 -14.34 6.79 1.32
CA LYS A 23 -13.62 7.23 2.51
C LYS A 23 -14.07 6.47 3.75
N THR A 24 -15.38 6.24 3.89
CA THR A 24 -15.95 5.45 4.98
C THR A 24 -15.42 4.01 4.95
N ILE A 25 -15.42 3.36 3.78
CA ILE A 25 -14.89 2.00 3.62
C ILE A 25 -13.39 1.96 3.94
N TYR A 26 -12.62 2.96 3.49
CA TYR A 26 -11.21 3.08 3.84
C TYR A 26 -10.98 3.13 5.36
N ALA A 27 -11.77 3.94 6.06
CA ALA A 27 -11.67 4.11 7.51
C ALA A 27 -12.00 2.84 8.32
N GLN A 28 -12.83 1.93 7.78
CA GLN A 28 -13.26 0.73 8.49
C GLN A 28 -12.13 -0.28 8.77
N SER A 29 -11.16 -0.41 7.87
CA SER A 29 -10.11 -1.44 8.03
C SER A 29 -8.74 -1.05 7.51
N TRP A 30 -8.63 -0.12 6.55
CA TRP A 30 -7.35 0.27 5.98
C TRP A 30 -6.68 1.38 6.77
N GLN A 31 -7.41 2.47 7.04
CA GLN A 31 -6.87 3.61 7.78
C GLN A 31 -6.20 3.23 9.10
N PRO A 32 -6.86 2.49 10.03
CA PRO A 32 -6.24 2.16 11.31
C PRO A 32 -5.00 1.27 11.15
N GLN A 33 -4.94 0.42 10.12
CA GLN A 33 -3.77 -0.43 9.89
C GLN A 33 -2.59 0.36 9.30
N VAL A 34 -2.89 1.31 8.41
CA VAL A 34 -1.89 2.16 7.76
C VAL A 34 -1.30 3.18 8.72
N GLU A 35 -2.14 3.77 9.58
CA GLU A 35 -1.74 4.82 10.52
C GLU A 35 -1.21 4.26 11.85
N ALA A 36 -1.24 2.94 12.04
CA ALA A 36 -0.64 2.28 13.19
C ALA A 36 0.89 2.33 13.15
N ASP A 37 1.51 2.85 14.21
CA ASP A 37 2.97 2.97 14.34
C ASP A 37 3.68 1.62 14.21
N GLU A 38 3.08 0.54 14.72
CA GLU A 38 3.65 -0.80 14.60
C GLU A 38 3.81 -1.29 13.15
N ASN A 39 3.07 -0.69 12.22
CA ASN A 39 3.05 -1.03 10.80
C ASN A 39 3.87 -0.07 9.94
N ALA A 40 4.43 0.99 10.52
CA ALA A 40 5.24 1.98 9.80
C ALA A 40 6.36 1.32 9.00
N GLY A 41 6.36 1.54 7.67
CA GLY A 41 7.36 0.99 6.75
C GLY A 41 7.24 -0.51 6.44
N LYS A 42 6.24 -1.22 7.00
CA LYS A 42 6.08 -2.69 6.83
C LYS A 42 5.02 -3.07 5.80
N LEU A 43 4.12 -2.15 5.46
CA LEU A 43 2.97 -2.43 4.61
C LEU A 43 3.30 -2.37 3.12
N LEU A 44 2.73 -3.32 2.37
CA LEU A 44 2.84 -3.42 0.92
C LEU A 44 1.45 -3.64 0.31
N ALA A 45 1.24 -3.16 -0.92
CA ALA A 45 -0.03 -3.37 -1.63
C ALA A 45 0.19 -3.62 -3.13
N THR A 46 -0.37 -4.71 -3.63
CA THR A 46 -0.29 -5.11 -5.05
C THR A 46 -1.14 -4.22 -5.96
N GLY A 47 -2.34 -3.82 -5.52
CA GLY A 47 -3.27 -3.01 -6.31
C GLY A 47 -2.91 -1.52 -6.34
N TYR A 48 -2.85 -0.92 -7.54
CA TYR A 48 -2.69 0.53 -7.71
C TYR A 48 -3.77 1.30 -6.97
N SER A 49 -5.04 0.88 -7.10
CA SER A 49 -6.17 1.51 -6.41
C SER A 49 -5.99 1.56 -4.89
N CYS A 50 -5.48 0.49 -4.28
CA CYS A 50 -5.22 0.51 -2.83
C CYS A 50 -4.10 1.50 -2.48
N ARG A 51 -3.00 1.51 -3.24
CA ARG A 51 -1.90 2.46 -3.03
C ARG A 51 -2.34 3.91 -3.21
N SER A 52 -3.17 4.20 -4.22
CA SER A 52 -3.67 5.56 -4.47
C SER A 52 -4.60 6.04 -3.35
N GLN A 53 -5.44 5.15 -2.82
CA GLN A 53 -6.32 5.47 -1.69
C GLN A 53 -5.54 5.77 -0.41
N VAL A 54 -4.52 4.96 -0.10
CA VAL A 54 -3.65 5.20 1.06
C VAL A 54 -2.95 6.55 0.94
N LYS A 55 -2.44 6.87 -0.26
CA LYS A 55 -1.85 8.18 -0.52
C LYS A 55 -2.86 9.32 -0.34
N ARG A 56 -4.12 9.10 -0.75
CA ARG A 56 -5.18 10.11 -0.70
C ARG A 56 -5.63 10.43 0.72
N TYR A 57 -5.79 9.43 1.58
CA TYR A 57 -6.44 9.60 2.89
C TYR A 57 -5.51 9.51 4.10
N SER A 58 -4.34 8.87 3.98
CA SER A 58 -3.35 8.79 5.07
C SER A 58 -2.02 9.44 4.73
N ALA A 59 -1.89 10.06 3.56
CA ALA A 59 -0.66 10.72 3.09
C ALA A 59 0.60 9.82 3.11
N GLN A 60 0.42 8.49 3.10
CA GLN A 60 1.50 7.52 3.08
C GLN A 60 1.66 6.91 1.69
N THR A 61 2.87 6.47 1.36
CA THR A 61 3.16 5.74 0.14
C THR A 61 3.48 4.29 0.47
N LEU A 62 2.63 3.37 0.01
CA LEU A 62 2.91 1.94 0.09
C LEU A 62 3.61 1.48 -1.18
N HIS A 63 4.56 0.56 -1.04
CA HIS A 63 5.25 -0.04 -2.18
C HIS A 63 4.48 -1.24 -2.74
N HIS A 64 4.65 -1.46 -4.04
CA HIS A 64 4.31 -2.74 -4.64
C HIS A 64 5.29 -3.81 -4.13
N PRO A 65 4.86 -5.06 -3.87
CA PRO A 65 5.76 -6.11 -3.41
C PRO A 65 7.01 -6.32 -4.29
N LEU A 66 6.89 -6.16 -5.61
CA LEU A 66 8.06 -6.23 -6.52
C LEU A 66 9.08 -5.11 -6.29
N GLN A 67 8.64 -3.90 -5.91
CA GLN A 67 9.56 -2.81 -5.57
C GLN A 67 10.32 -3.13 -4.27
N ALA A 68 9.63 -3.71 -3.28
CA ALA A 68 10.26 -4.15 -2.04
C ALA A 68 11.26 -5.29 -2.30
N LEU A 69 10.89 -6.28 -3.11
CA LEU A 69 11.79 -7.38 -3.50
C LEU A 69 13.02 -6.86 -4.24
N LEU A 70 12.85 -5.95 -5.20
CA LEU A 70 13.97 -5.35 -5.92
C LEU A 70 14.94 -4.62 -4.97
N ALA A 71 14.42 -3.90 -3.97
CA ALA A 71 15.26 -3.22 -2.97
C ALA A 71 16.09 -4.24 -2.16
N LEU A 72 15.49 -5.36 -1.78
CA LEU A 72 16.19 -6.46 -1.09
C LEU A 72 17.25 -7.13 -1.98
N LEU A 73 16.93 -7.41 -3.24
CA LEU A 73 17.90 -8.02 -4.16
C LEU A 73 19.09 -7.09 -4.43
N LYS A 74 18.84 -5.79 -4.57
CA LYS A 74 19.90 -4.78 -4.72
C LYS A 74 20.75 -4.65 -3.47
N SER A 75 20.16 -4.69 -2.27
CA SER A 75 20.94 -4.64 -1.03
C SER A 75 21.82 -5.88 -0.87
N VAL A 76 21.30 -7.07 -1.17
CA VAL A 76 22.07 -8.32 -1.15
C VAL A 76 23.18 -8.33 -2.19
N SER A 77 22.91 -7.89 -3.42
CA SER A 77 23.91 -7.83 -4.49
C SER A 77 25.07 -6.90 -4.14
N HIS A 78 24.79 -5.77 -3.46
CA HIS A 78 25.84 -4.87 -3.00
C HIS A 78 26.69 -5.48 -1.87
N LEU A 79 26.09 -6.32 -1.02
CA LEU A 79 26.76 -7.02 0.07
C LEU A 79 27.61 -8.22 -0.41
N TYR A 80 27.28 -8.81 -1.57
CA TYR A 80 27.98 -9.97 -2.13
C TYR A 80 28.18 -9.83 -3.65
N PRO A 81 29.16 -9.03 -4.11
CA PRO A 81 29.33 -8.68 -5.52
C PRO A 81 29.71 -9.86 -6.44
N ASN A 82 30.09 -11.03 -5.90
CA ASN A 82 30.61 -12.17 -6.67
C ASN A 82 29.66 -13.39 -6.75
N ASN A 83 28.43 -13.34 -6.23
CA ASN A 83 27.52 -14.50 -6.18
C ASN A 83 26.52 -14.62 -7.35
N MET A 84 26.81 -13.99 -8.49
CA MET A 84 25.97 -14.08 -9.70
C MET A 84 26.73 -14.66 -10.91
N GLN A 85 27.65 -15.58 -10.63
CA GLN A 85 28.26 -16.50 -11.60
C GLN A 85 27.74 -17.92 -11.34
#